data_AF-A0A962EG20-F1
#
_entry.id   AF-A0A962EG20-F1
#
_cell.length_a   1.000
_cell.length_b   1.000
_cell.length_c   1.000
_cell.angle_alpha   90.00
_cell.angle_beta   90.00
_cell.angle_gamma   90.00
#
_symmetry.space_group_name_H-M   'P 1'
#
loop_
_entity.id
_entity.type
_entity.pdbx_description
1 polymer ?
#
loop_
_entity_poly.entity_id
_entity_poly.type
_entity_poly.pdbx_seq_one_letter_code
_entity_poly.pdbx_strand_id
1 'polypeptide(L)'
;MLRCGPMNAHSPRRFRWPSLALGLLAVLALAWLALLLWVQPSNQREWSPDQAQLATAVIDGDSLTIRNVRNARYHSTSQYVVFWEQRHYDLKRLDSVWFVVEPFTDWRGPAHTFLSFGFDDGQYLAISVEIRKELGESFSPWLGLLRQYEL
;
A
#
# COMPACT_ATOMS: atom_id res chain seq x y z
N MET A 1 -41.38 -51.66 -52.84
CA MET A 1 -40.21 -50.75 -52.83
C MET A 1 -40.66 -49.40 -52.30
N LEU A 2 -40.41 -49.11 -51.03
CA LEU A 2 -40.68 -47.80 -50.42
C LEU A 2 -39.32 -47.09 -50.26
N ARG A 3 -39.14 -45.94 -50.91
CA ARG A 3 -37.93 -45.11 -50.80
C ARG A 3 -38.00 -44.29 -49.51
N CYS A 4 -37.04 -44.48 -48.60
CA CYS A 4 -36.80 -43.54 -47.50
C CYS A 4 -36.21 -42.23 -48.07
N GLY A 5 -36.84 -41.09 -47.75
CA GLY A 5 -36.27 -39.76 -47.99
C GLY A 5 -35.21 -39.41 -46.94
N PRO A 6 -34.31 -38.44 -47.21
CA PRO A 6 -33.21 -38.13 -46.31
C PRO A 6 -33.71 -37.45 -45.03
N MET A 7 -33.23 -37.92 -43.88
CA MET A 7 -33.42 -37.26 -42.60
C MET A 7 -32.60 -35.97 -42.57
N ASN A 8 -33.27 -34.83 -42.42
CA ASN A 8 -32.61 -33.56 -42.13
C ASN A 8 -31.96 -33.64 -40.75
N ALA A 9 -30.63 -33.67 -40.71
CA ALA A 9 -29.87 -33.57 -39.47
C ALA A 9 -29.98 -32.13 -38.92
N HIS A 10 -30.76 -31.93 -37.86
CA HIS A 10 -30.71 -30.71 -37.08
C HIS A 10 -29.34 -30.63 -36.39
N SER A 11 -28.51 -29.67 -36.81
CA SER A 11 -27.24 -29.40 -36.14
C SER A 11 -27.51 -28.84 -34.74
N PRO A 12 -26.93 -29.42 -33.67
CA PRO A 12 -27.11 -28.88 -32.33
C PRO A 12 -26.45 -27.49 -32.29
N ARG A 13 -27.23 -26.47 -31.92
CA ARG A 13 -26.72 -25.12 -31.68
C ARG A 13 -25.67 -25.20 -30.60
N ARG A 14 -24.40 -25.06 -30.98
CA ARG A 14 -23.26 -25.04 -30.04
C ARG A 14 -23.50 -23.88 -29.07
N PHE A 15 -23.84 -24.21 -27.84
CA PHE A 15 -24.24 -23.28 -26.81
C PHE A 15 -23.07 -22.31 -26.53
N ARG A 16 -23.26 -21.01 -26.82
CA ARG A 16 -22.22 -19.96 -26.85
C ARG A 16 -21.72 -19.52 -25.46
N TRP A 17 -21.87 -20.37 -24.45
CA TRP A 17 -21.54 -20.07 -23.05
C TRP A 17 -20.09 -19.66 -22.82
N PRO A 18 -19.08 -20.32 -23.42
CA PRO A 18 -17.70 -19.86 -23.25
C PRO A 18 -17.43 -18.49 -23.88
N SER A 19 -18.17 -18.09 -24.94
CA SER A 19 -17.98 -16.76 -25.55
C SER A 19 -18.68 -15.64 -24.78
N LEU A 20 -19.81 -15.92 -24.12
CA LEU A 20 -20.47 -14.95 -23.23
C LEU A 20 -19.68 -14.75 -21.92
N ALA A 21 -19.16 -15.83 -21.33
CA ALA A 21 -18.33 -15.74 -20.14
C ALA A 21 -17.00 -15.01 -20.41
N LEU A 22 -16.35 -15.28 -21.54
CA LEU A 22 -15.13 -14.57 -21.95
C LEU A 22 -15.41 -13.09 -22.22
N GLY A 23 -16.54 -12.77 -22.84
CA GLY A 23 -16.98 -11.39 -23.04
C GLY A 23 -17.21 -10.65 -21.72
N LEU A 24 -17.87 -11.28 -20.75
CA LEU A 24 -18.07 -10.70 -19.42
C LEU A 24 -16.74 -10.46 -18.69
N LEU A 25 -15.82 -11.44 -18.71
CA LEU A 25 -14.49 -11.29 -18.12
C LEU A 25 -13.70 -10.15 -18.76
N ALA A 26 -13.77 -10.00 -20.09
CA ALA A 26 -13.12 -8.89 -20.78
C ALA A 26 -13.71 -7.53 -20.36
N VAL A 27 -15.04 -7.42 -20.24
CA VAL A 27 -15.70 -6.20 -19.76
C VAL A 27 -15.30 -5.87 -18.33
N LEU A 28 -15.27 -6.85 -17.43
CA LEU A 28 -14.84 -6.66 -16.04
C LEU A 28 -13.37 -6.23 -15.95
N ALA A 29 -12.49 -6.85 -16.74
CA ALA A 29 -11.08 -6.48 -16.80
C ALA A 29 -10.89 -5.04 -17.33
N LEU A 30 -11.64 -4.65 -18.36
CA LEU A 30 -11.61 -3.28 -18.89
C LEU A 30 -12.17 -2.26 -17.88
N ALA A 31 -13.26 -2.58 -17.18
CA ALA A 31 -13.82 -1.72 -16.13
C ALA A 31 -12.84 -1.55 -14.96
N TRP A 32 -12.18 -2.64 -14.55
CA TRP A 32 -11.14 -2.60 -13.52
C TRP A 32 -9.93 -1.76 -13.96
N LEU A 33 -9.46 -1.95 -15.20
CA LEU A 33 -8.38 -1.14 -15.76
C LEU A 33 -8.75 0.35 -15.81
N ALA A 34 -9.98 0.67 -16.22
CA ALA A 34 -10.47 2.05 -16.25
C ALA A 34 -10.47 2.67 -14.84
N LEU A 35 -10.92 1.91 -13.82
CA LEU A 35 -10.89 2.35 -12.42
C LEU A 35 -9.46 2.58 -11.92
N LEU A 36 -8.53 1.67 -12.23
CA LEU A 36 -7.11 1.82 -11.87
C LEU A 36 -6.46 3.04 -12.53
N LEU A 37 -6.85 3.38 -13.76
CA LEU A 37 -6.34 4.55 -14.47
C LEU A 37 -7.00 5.87 -14.00
N TRP A 38 -8.21 5.78 -13.42
CA TRP A 38 -8.92 6.94 -12.88
C TRP A 38 -8.30 7.44 -11.57
N VAL A 39 -7.83 6.54 -10.70
CA VAL A 39 -7.23 6.93 -9.41
C VAL A 39 -5.85 7.56 -9.64
N GLN A 40 -5.78 8.88 -9.48
CA GLN A 40 -4.57 9.66 -9.67
C GLN A 40 -3.84 9.86 -8.33
N PRO A 41 -2.55 9.47 -8.24
CA PRO A 41 -1.78 9.70 -7.03
C PRO A 41 -1.50 11.19 -6.84
N SER A 42 -1.45 11.66 -5.60
CA SER A 42 -1.09 13.05 -5.27
C SER A 42 -0.42 13.15 -3.90
N ASN A 43 0.59 14.01 -3.81
CA ASN A 43 1.20 14.41 -2.54
C ASN A 43 0.51 15.64 -1.91
N GLN A 44 -0.44 16.23 -2.63
CA GLN A 44 -1.14 17.45 -2.27
C GLN A 44 -2.60 17.11 -1.92
N ARG A 45 -2.81 16.63 -0.69
CA ARG A 45 -4.13 16.43 -0.08
C ARG A 45 -4.12 16.92 1.36
N GLU A 46 -5.29 17.00 1.97
CA GLU A 46 -5.41 17.23 3.41
C GLU A 46 -5.11 15.93 4.14
N TRP A 47 -3.87 15.78 4.59
CA TRP A 47 -3.40 14.59 5.27
C TRP A 47 -3.73 14.59 6.76
N SER A 48 -3.84 13.40 7.34
CA SER A 48 -3.89 13.22 8.79
C SER A 48 -2.68 13.89 9.49
N PRO A 49 -2.85 14.45 10.71
CA PRO A 49 -1.80 15.25 11.36
C PRO A 49 -0.46 14.52 11.55
N ASP A 50 -0.49 13.21 11.79
CA ASP A 50 0.69 12.34 11.93
C ASP A 50 1.36 12.02 10.60
N GLN A 51 0.79 12.40 9.46
CA GLN A 51 1.32 12.13 8.13
C GLN A 51 1.31 13.38 7.25
N ALA A 52 1.21 14.56 7.88
CA ALA A 52 1.10 15.85 7.22
C ALA A 52 2.34 16.20 6.38
N GLN A 53 3.52 15.77 6.79
CA GLN A 53 4.77 16.08 6.12
C GLN A 53 5.48 14.82 5.60
N LEU A 54 6.00 14.90 4.38
CA LEU A 54 6.85 13.86 3.81
C LEU A 54 8.29 14.05 4.29
N ALA A 55 8.89 12.96 4.77
CA ALA A 55 10.31 12.93 5.09
C ALA A 55 11.16 13.08 3.82
N THR A 56 12.26 13.82 3.94
CA THR A 56 13.28 13.88 2.88
C THR A 56 14.65 13.60 3.48
N ALA A 57 15.51 12.90 2.74
CA ALA A 57 16.85 12.55 3.18
C ALA A 57 17.87 12.99 2.14
N VAL A 58 18.97 13.57 2.61
CA VAL A 58 20.14 13.92 1.81
C VAL A 58 21.34 13.24 2.43
N ILE A 59 22.10 12.52 1.61
CA ILE A 59 23.36 11.88 2.00
C ILE A 59 24.48 12.62 1.28
N ASP A 60 25.46 13.11 2.05
CA ASP A 60 26.67 13.76 1.56
C ASP A 60 27.89 13.14 2.24
N GLY A 61 28.62 12.30 1.49
CA GLY A 61 29.66 11.43 2.04
C GLY A 61 29.11 10.51 3.13
N ASP A 62 29.64 10.65 4.35
CA ASP A 62 29.22 9.88 5.53
C ASP A 62 28.17 10.62 6.37
N SER A 63 27.66 11.78 5.92
CA SER A 63 26.65 12.55 6.66
C SER A 63 25.25 12.31 6.07
N LEU A 64 24.30 11.94 6.93
CA LEU A 64 22.89 11.82 6.59
C LEU A 64 22.09 12.93 7.28
N THR A 65 21.43 13.77 6.48
CA THR A 65 20.46 14.77 6.97
C THR A 65 19.06 14.34 6.58
N ILE A 66 18.18 14.17 7.56
CA ILE A 66 16.76 13.88 7.34
C ILE A 66 15.93 15.05 7.83
N ARG A 67 15.04 15.55 6.98
CA ARG A 67 14.03 16.56 7.30
C ARG A 67 12.67 15.91 7.47
N ASN A 68 11.83 16.52 8.30
CA ASN A 68 10.48 16.07 8.61
C ASN A 68 10.46 14.66 9.23
N VAL A 69 11.39 14.39 10.15
CA VAL A 69 11.33 13.21 10.99
C VAL A 69 10.14 13.35 11.93
N ARG A 70 9.21 12.40 11.85
CA ARG A 70 8.03 12.33 12.72
C ARG A 70 8.44 11.94 14.14
N ASN A 71 8.31 12.86 15.08
CA ASN A 71 8.44 12.60 16.52
C ASN A 71 7.09 12.79 17.20
N ALA A 72 6.32 11.71 17.30
CA ALA A 72 4.99 11.73 17.90
C ALA A 72 5.04 11.33 19.38
N ARG A 73 4.37 12.11 20.22
CA ARG A 73 4.09 11.77 21.62
C ARG A 73 2.64 11.28 21.72
N TYR A 74 2.48 9.99 21.93
CA TYR A 74 1.17 9.35 22.05
C TYR A 74 0.69 9.33 23.50
N HIS A 75 -0.56 9.75 23.71
CA HIS A 75 -1.32 9.49 24.93
C HIS A 75 -2.27 8.29 24.72
N SER A 76 -2.78 8.13 23.50
CA SER A 76 -3.51 6.96 23.01
C SER A 76 -3.34 6.84 21.49
N THR A 77 -4.01 5.85 20.86
CA THR A 77 -3.97 5.65 19.42
C THR A 77 -4.60 6.80 18.61
N SER A 78 -5.47 7.60 19.22
CA SER A 78 -6.15 8.74 18.57
C SER A 78 -5.82 10.09 19.21
N GLN A 79 -5.03 10.10 20.29
CA GLN A 79 -4.61 11.32 20.97
C GLN A 79 -3.10 11.38 21.02
N TYR A 80 -2.53 12.27 20.21
CA TYR A 80 -1.10 12.42 20.06
C TYR A 80 -0.75 13.85 19.65
N VAL A 81 0.50 14.22 19.89
CA VAL A 81 1.10 15.46 19.38
C VAL A 81 2.29 15.09 18.52
N VAL A 82 2.35 15.62 17.30
CA VAL A 82 3.44 15.36 16.36
C VAL A 82 4.35 16.56 16.25
N PHE A 83 5.65 16.33 16.45
CA PHE A 83 6.72 17.26 16.14
C PHE A 83 7.46 16.79 14.89
N TRP A 84 7.83 17.73 14.04
CA TRP A 84 8.59 17.45 12.81
C TRP A 84 10.00 17.98 12.98
N GLU A 85 10.96 17.07 12.96
CA GLU A 85 12.36 17.39 13.28
C GLU A 85 13.25 17.28 12.05
N GLN A 86 14.31 18.10 12.02
CA GLN A 86 15.46 17.83 11.19
C GLN A 86 16.53 17.14 12.04
N ARG A 87 16.97 15.96 11.62
CA ARG A 87 18.00 15.17 12.31
C ARG A 87 19.21 14.96 11.41
N HIS A 88 20.38 14.91 12.03
CA HIS A 88 21.66 14.66 11.37
C HIS A 88 22.28 13.43 12.01
N TYR A 89 22.86 12.57 11.18
CA TYR A 89 23.50 11.33 11.60
C TYR A 89 24.84 11.19 10.89
N ASP A 90 25.85 10.73 11.61
CA ASP A 90 27.12 10.29 11.03
C ASP A 90 27.02 8.78 10.75
N LEU A 91 27.05 8.41 9.48
CA LEU A 91 26.92 7.02 9.03
C LEU A 91 28.09 6.14 9.49
N LYS A 92 29.26 6.71 9.81
CA LYS A 92 30.38 5.96 10.40
C LYS A 92 30.10 5.48 11.82
N ARG A 93 29.11 6.07 12.48
CA ARG A 93 28.69 5.75 13.84
C ARG A 93 27.53 4.76 13.86
N LEU A 94 27.09 4.27 12.70
CA LEU A 94 26.06 3.25 12.61
C LEU A 94 26.57 1.95 13.22
N ASP A 95 25.93 1.51 14.29
CA ASP A 95 26.35 0.35 15.09
C ASP A 95 25.43 -0.86 14.89
N SER A 96 24.11 -0.63 14.74
CA SER A 96 23.14 -1.72 14.65
C SER A 96 21.96 -1.44 13.72
N VAL A 97 21.36 -2.52 13.22
CA VAL A 97 20.09 -2.49 12.48
C VAL A 97 19.17 -3.57 13.06
N TRP A 98 17.95 -3.16 13.41
CA TRP A 98 16.91 -4.02 13.95
C TRP A 98 15.80 -4.19 12.92
N PHE A 99 15.41 -5.44 12.63
CA PHE A 99 14.20 -5.74 11.89
C PHE A 99 13.08 -6.05 12.86
N VAL A 100 12.08 -5.18 12.90
CA VAL A 100 10.95 -5.29 13.82
C VAL A 100 9.73 -5.84 13.08
N VAL A 101 9.05 -6.80 13.70
CA VAL A 101 7.80 -7.40 13.23
C VAL A 101 6.77 -7.24 14.33
N GLU A 102 5.72 -6.47 14.06
CA GLU A 102 4.61 -6.18 14.98
C GLU A 102 3.33 -6.81 14.41
N PRO A 103 2.89 -7.97 14.92
CA PRO A 103 1.66 -8.61 14.44
C PRO A 103 0.43 -7.80 14.81
N PHE A 104 -0.50 -7.61 13.87
CA PHE A 104 -1.77 -6.92 14.17
C PHE A 104 -2.74 -7.76 15.01
N THR A 105 -2.46 -9.05 15.17
CA THR A 105 -3.31 -10.04 15.83
C THR A 105 -2.47 -11.12 16.49
N ASP A 106 -3.05 -11.86 17.44
CA ASP A 106 -2.36 -12.94 18.17
C ASP A 106 -2.03 -14.17 17.32
N TRP A 107 -2.69 -14.36 16.16
CA TRP A 107 -2.39 -15.46 15.24
C TRP A 107 -1.31 -15.03 14.24
N ARG A 108 -0.59 -16.01 13.67
CA ARG A 108 0.44 -15.78 12.66
C ARG A 108 -0.17 -15.29 11.35
N GLY A 109 -0.26 -13.97 11.19
CA GLY A 109 -0.89 -13.30 10.07
C GLY A 109 -0.14 -12.03 9.64
N PRO A 110 -0.85 -11.03 9.09
CA PRO A 110 -0.26 -9.75 8.71
C PRO A 110 0.38 -9.04 9.91
N ALA A 111 1.52 -8.40 9.66
CA ALA A 111 2.29 -7.67 10.65
C ALA A 111 2.80 -6.36 10.04
N HIS A 112 2.90 -5.31 10.86
CA HIS A 112 3.67 -4.14 10.50
C HIS A 112 5.16 -4.45 10.64
N THR A 113 5.94 -4.10 9.63
CA THR A 113 7.39 -4.30 9.65
C THR A 113 8.12 -2.99 9.44
N PHE A 114 9.21 -2.80 10.16
CA PHE A 114 10.04 -1.61 10.03
C PHE A 114 11.48 -1.89 10.45
N LEU A 115 12.38 -1.01 10.04
CA LEU A 115 13.78 -1.05 10.42
C LEU A 115 14.08 0.05 11.44
N SER A 116 14.91 -0.26 12.43
CA SER A 116 15.48 0.73 13.35
C SER A 116 17.00 0.68 13.28
N PHE A 117 17.61 1.81 12.97
CA PHE A 117 19.06 2.00 12.87
C PHE A 117 19.56 2.63 14.16
N GLY A 118 20.51 1.99 14.84
CA GLY A 118 21.12 2.47 16.07
C GLY A 118 22.54 2.98 15.83
N PHE A 119 22.86 4.12 16.43
CA PHE A 119 24.17 4.78 16.36
C PHE A 119 24.88 4.74 17.72
N ASP A 120 26.21 4.78 17.72
CA ASP A 120 27.03 4.65 18.94
C ASP A 120 26.96 5.85 19.91
N ASP A 121 26.30 6.96 19.55
CA ASP A 121 25.90 8.05 20.49
C ASP A 121 24.56 7.81 21.17
N GLY A 122 23.88 6.70 20.88
CA GLY A 122 22.53 6.44 21.37
C GLY A 122 21.42 7.10 20.56
N GLN A 123 21.72 7.66 19.37
CA GLN A 123 20.67 8.04 18.43
C GLN A 123 20.05 6.81 17.77
N TYR A 124 18.75 6.92 17.47
CA TYR A 124 18.02 5.91 16.72
C TYR A 124 17.16 6.54 15.61
N LEU A 125 17.13 5.88 14.46
CA LEU A 125 16.29 6.23 13.33
C LEU A 125 15.43 5.03 12.95
N ALA A 126 14.11 5.16 13.15
CA ALA A 126 13.15 4.17 12.66
C ALA A 126 12.63 4.58 11.28
N ILE A 127 12.59 3.63 10.35
CA ILE A 127 12.03 3.78 9.01
C ILE A 127 10.99 2.70 8.81
N SER A 128 9.74 3.12 8.66
CA SER A 128 8.61 2.28 8.25
C SER A 128 8.05 2.79 6.92
N VAL A 129 7.40 1.90 6.18
CA VAL A 129 6.54 2.26 5.05
C VAL A 129 5.11 2.07 5.51
N GLU A 130 4.30 3.11 5.40
CA GLU A 130 2.93 3.13 5.87
C GLU A 130 2.05 3.72 4.78
N ILE A 131 0.77 3.34 4.77
CA ILE A 131 -0.21 4.05 3.97
C ILE A 131 -0.38 5.49 4.46
N ARG A 132 -0.61 6.41 3.53
CA ARG A 132 -0.89 7.80 3.83
C ARG A 132 -2.38 8.09 3.78
N LYS A 133 -2.93 8.54 4.90
CA LYS A 133 -4.35 8.79 5.14
C LYS A 133 -4.72 10.25 5.01
N GLU A 134 -5.85 10.51 4.37
CA GLU A 134 -6.49 11.82 4.36
C GLU A 134 -7.13 12.15 5.72
N LEU A 135 -7.42 13.43 5.97
CA LEU A 135 -8.04 13.88 7.21
C LEU A 135 -9.45 13.26 7.35
N GLY A 136 -9.66 12.56 8.47
CA GLY A 136 -10.93 11.84 8.73
C GLY A 136 -10.98 10.42 8.15
N GLU A 137 -9.97 10.00 7.41
CA GLU A 137 -9.89 8.65 6.85
C GLU A 137 -9.48 7.62 7.90
N SER A 138 -10.11 6.45 7.85
CA SER A 138 -9.79 5.30 8.71
C SER A 138 -9.23 4.16 7.87
N PHE A 139 -8.24 3.44 8.42
CA PHE A 139 -7.63 2.32 7.73
C PHE A 139 -8.61 1.17 7.49
N SER A 140 -8.51 0.56 6.30
CA SER A 140 -9.24 -0.63 5.89
C SER A 140 -8.33 -1.50 5.02
N PRO A 141 -8.08 -2.77 5.39
CA PRO A 141 -7.28 -3.69 4.58
C PRO A 141 -7.82 -3.87 3.17
N TRP A 142 -9.15 -3.88 3.02
CA TRP A 142 -9.82 -4.03 1.72
C TRP A 142 -9.56 -2.84 0.81
N LEU A 143 -9.64 -1.61 1.36
CA LEU A 143 -9.32 -0.40 0.60
C LEU A 143 -7.83 -0.34 0.24
N GLY A 144 -6.96 -0.85 1.11
CA GLY A 144 -5.52 -0.99 0.84
C GLY A 144 -5.22 -1.90 -0.36
N LEU A 145 -5.92 -3.03 -0.48
CA LEU A 145 -5.79 -3.94 -1.62
C LEU A 145 -6.28 -3.33 -2.94
N LEU A 146 -7.15 -2.31 -2.88
CA LEU A 146 -7.76 -1.66 -4.04
C LEU A 146 -7.11 -0.31 -4.39
N ARG A 147 -5.89 -0.05 -3.88
CA ARG A 147 -5.11 1.17 -4.16
C ARG A 147 -5.89 2.46 -3.84
N GLN A 148 -6.56 2.46 -2.68
CA GLN A 148 -7.34 3.62 -2.22
C GLN A 148 -6.58 4.48 -1.20
N TYR A 149 -5.38 4.09 -0.80
CA TYR A 149 -4.48 4.93 -0.01
C TYR A 149 -3.23 5.28 -0.79
N GLU A 150 -2.59 6.35 -0.34
CA GLU A 150 -1.31 6.81 -0.86
C GLU A 150 -0.17 6.23 -0.03
N LEU A 151 1.08 6.49 -0.44
CA LEU A 151 2.29 6.11 0.27
C LEU A 151 3.10 7.37 0.61
#